data_AF-A0A259LNK9-F1
#
_entry.id   AF-A0A259LNK9-F1
#
_cell.length_a   1.000
_cell.length_b   1.000
_cell.length_c   1.000
_cell.angle_alpha   90.00
_cell.angle_beta   90.00
_cell.angle_gamma   90.00
#
_symmetry.space_group_name_H-M   'P 1'
#
loop_
_entity.id
_entity.type
_entity.pdbx_description
1 polymer ?
#
loop_
_entity_poly.entity_id
_entity_poly.type
_entity_poly.pdbx_seq_one_letter_code
_entity_poly.pdbx_strand_id
1 'polypeptide(L)'
;MAYKGSENFRHNQPERLGVLVTNLGTPDAPTTPALRRYLAEFLWDPRVVEVPRPIWWLILHGVILRIRPKRSAEAYASVWQPEGSPLLTHTANQAEGIRKALQEKYGPNVRVGFAMRYGNPSIPKVLEEMQQQGVRKLLVLPLYPQYSASTTASTFDAIAHDFTRRRWLPDFRFISHYHDYAPYIEAMAQHIEAFWKEHGRKDKLILSYHGVPRKYLLRGDPYHCECHKTSRLLAEHAAFCHALALALSEALE
;
A
#
# COMPACT_ATOMS: atom_id res chain seq x y z
N MET A 1 -7.10 11.11 29.20
CA MET A 1 -7.58 11.66 27.91
C MET A 1 -8.80 10.87 27.48
N ALA A 2 -9.92 11.55 27.27
CA ALA A 2 -11.16 10.98 26.75
C ALA A 2 -11.01 10.69 25.24
N TYR A 3 -11.52 9.56 24.80
CA TYR A 3 -11.58 9.17 23.38
C TYR A 3 -12.09 10.31 22.47
N LYS A 4 -11.52 10.44 21.26
CA LYS A 4 -11.95 11.41 20.23
C LYS A 4 -13.41 11.15 19.85
N GLY A 5 -14.27 12.14 20.06
CA GLY A 5 -15.67 12.12 19.64
C GLY A 5 -15.85 12.65 18.22
N SER A 6 -17.10 12.69 17.75
CA SER A 6 -17.49 13.33 16.49
C SER A 6 -18.35 14.54 16.82
N GLU A 7 -17.86 15.76 16.59
CA GLU A 7 -18.53 17.00 17.00
C GLU A 7 -19.88 17.22 16.29
N ASN A 8 -20.01 16.77 15.04
CA ASN A 8 -21.20 17.00 14.21
C ASN A 8 -22.10 15.77 14.04
N PHE A 9 -22.07 14.82 14.97
CA PHE A 9 -22.82 13.57 14.83
C PHE A 9 -24.32 13.75 15.12
N ARG A 10 -25.16 13.15 14.26
CA ARG A 10 -26.62 13.02 14.50
C ARG A 10 -27.03 11.55 14.46
N HIS A 11 -27.77 11.09 15.48
CA HIS A 11 -28.22 9.69 15.58
C HIS A 11 -29.11 9.22 14.42
N ASN A 12 -29.77 10.14 13.71
CA ASN A 12 -30.63 9.85 12.57
C ASN A 12 -29.92 10.01 11.21
N GLN A 13 -28.61 10.27 11.18
CA GLN A 13 -27.89 10.41 9.92
C GLN A 13 -27.78 9.04 9.21
N PRO A 14 -27.96 8.98 7.88
CA PRO A 14 -27.81 7.73 7.15
C PRO A 14 -26.37 7.23 7.20
N GLU A 15 -26.20 5.94 7.48
CA GLU A 15 -24.89 5.30 7.47
C GLU A 15 -24.32 5.25 6.06
N ARG A 16 -23.03 5.56 5.93
CA ARG A 16 -22.30 5.47 4.66
C ARG A 16 -21.25 4.37 4.69
N LEU A 17 -21.07 3.72 3.54
CA LEU A 17 -19.95 2.83 3.27
C LEU A 17 -18.74 3.66 2.85
N GLY A 18 -17.63 3.45 3.54
CA GLY A 18 -16.32 3.98 3.21
C GLY A 18 -15.42 2.88 2.66
N VAL A 19 -14.69 3.18 1.59
CA VAL A 19 -13.58 2.38 1.08
C VAL A 19 -12.30 3.19 1.23
N LEU A 20 -11.40 2.73 2.09
CA LEU A 20 -10.08 3.32 2.28
C LEU A 20 -9.06 2.53 1.47
N VAL A 21 -8.59 3.12 0.38
CA VAL A 21 -7.46 2.60 -0.39
C VAL A 21 -6.16 2.96 0.33
N THR A 22 -5.24 2.02 0.49
CA THR A 22 -3.97 2.29 1.18
C THR A 22 -2.77 1.88 0.36
N ASN A 23 -1.67 2.63 0.47
CA ASN A 23 -0.39 2.30 -0.16
C ASN A 23 0.78 2.75 0.75
N LEU A 24 2.02 2.49 0.35
CA LEU A 24 3.20 2.67 1.20
C LEU A 24 3.38 4.13 1.56
N GLY A 25 3.21 4.98 0.56
CA GLY A 25 3.54 6.38 0.63
C GLY A 25 4.91 6.72 0.06
N THR A 26 5.17 8.02 0.09
CA THR A 26 6.27 8.66 -0.60
C THR A 26 6.56 9.98 0.13
N PRO A 27 7.80 10.50 0.11
CA PRO A 27 8.10 11.82 0.69
C PRO A 27 7.26 12.93 0.04
N ASP A 28 7.02 14.02 0.78
CA ASP A 28 6.28 15.19 0.26
C ASP A 28 7.01 15.91 -0.89
N ALA A 29 8.33 15.76 -0.97
CA ALA A 29 9.18 16.42 -1.96
C ALA A 29 10.46 15.59 -2.20
N PRO A 30 11.13 15.72 -3.37
CA PRO A 30 12.37 15.03 -3.68
C PRO A 30 13.56 15.76 -3.06
N THR A 31 13.45 16.17 -1.80
CA THR A 31 14.46 16.94 -1.07
C THR A 31 14.98 16.16 0.13
N THR A 32 16.25 16.37 0.47
CA THR A 32 16.89 15.70 1.61
C THR A 32 16.07 15.82 2.92
N PRO A 33 15.49 16.99 3.29
CA PRO A 33 14.67 17.10 4.50
C PRO A 33 13.37 16.29 4.43
N ALA A 34 12.67 16.29 3.29
CA ALA A 34 11.45 15.51 3.12
C ALA A 34 11.72 14.01 3.16
N LEU A 35 12.78 13.56 2.48
CA LEU A 35 13.24 12.17 2.53
C LEU A 35 13.68 11.75 3.93
N ARG A 36 14.33 12.63 4.68
CA ARG A 36 14.72 12.33 6.06
C ARG A 36 13.50 12.08 6.95
N ARG A 37 12.45 12.89 6.84
CA ARG A 37 11.19 12.69 7.60
C ARG A 37 10.50 11.38 7.20
N TYR A 38 10.35 11.15 5.91
CA TYR A 38 9.76 9.91 5.37
C TYR A 38 10.53 8.66 5.80
N LEU A 39 11.86 8.65 5.64
CA LEU A 39 12.71 7.52 6.03
C LEU A 39 12.71 7.30 7.54
N ALA A 40 12.63 8.36 8.35
CA ALA A 40 12.54 8.24 9.79
C ALA A 40 11.24 7.54 10.20
N GLU A 41 10.11 7.89 9.58
CA GLU A 41 8.82 7.24 9.84
C GLU A 41 8.83 5.78 9.36
N PHE A 42 9.20 5.56 8.10
CA PHE A 42 9.20 4.24 7.46
C PHE A 42 10.11 3.24 8.18
N LEU A 43 11.35 3.63 8.45
CA LEU A 43 12.34 2.72 9.03
C LEU A 43 12.17 2.56 10.54
N TRP A 44 11.43 3.44 11.22
CA TRP A 44 11.13 3.27 12.64
C TRP A 44 10.06 2.20 12.89
N ASP A 45 9.29 1.83 11.87
CA ASP A 45 8.23 0.83 11.98
C ASP A 45 8.81 -0.56 12.34
N PRO A 46 8.37 -1.19 13.45
CA PRO A 46 8.84 -2.52 13.86
C PRO A 46 8.45 -3.65 12.90
N ARG A 47 7.42 -3.46 12.07
CA ARG A 47 7.05 -4.40 11.00
C ARG A 47 8.02 -4.37 9.82
N VAL A 48 8.71 -3.24 9.61
CA VAL A 48 9.67 -3.07 8.52
C VAL A 48 11.05 -3.55 8.96
N VAL A 49 11.47 -3.15 10.16
CA VAL A 49 12.78 -3.51 10.71
C VAL A 49 12.61 -4.20 12.05
N GLU A 50 12.83 -5.51 12.12
CA GLU A 50 12.74 -6.29 13.35
C GLU A 50 14.08 -6.31 14.14
N VAL A 51 14.48 -5.16 14.69
CA VAL A 51 15.68 -5.00 15.54
C VAL A 51 15.30 -4.38 16.90
N PRO A 52 15.93 -4.72 18.03
CA PRO A 52 15.63 -4.06 19.32
C PRO A 52 15.67 -2.52 19.23
N ARG A 53 14.64 -1.83 19.72
CA ARG A 53 14.43 -0.39 19.49
C ARG A 53 15.61 0.51 19.90
N PRO A 54 16.29 0.30 21.05
CA PRO A 54 17.42 1.15 21.42
C PRO A 54 18.60 1.02 20.44
N ILE A 55 18.89 -0.21 20.00
CA ILE A 55 19.96 -0.49 19.03
C ILE A 55 19.60 0.14 17.68
N TRP A 56 18.36 -0.07 17.24
CA TRP A 56 17.90 0.47 15.96
C TRP A 56 17.87 2.00 15.95
N TRP A 57 17.47 2.63 17.06
CA TRP A 57 17.48 4.08 17.20
C TRP A 57 18.88 4.67 16.96
N LEU A 58 19.91 4.06 17.54
CA LEU A 58 21.31 4.48 17.35
C LEU A 58 21.71 4.36 15.87
N ILE A 59 21.40 3.24 15.21
CA ILE A 59 21.73 3.00 13.81
C ILE A 59 20.98 4.01 12.89
N LEU A 60 19.68 4.16 13.13
CA LEU A 60 18.80 4.99 12.32
C LEU A 60 19.23 6.47 12.38
N HIS A 61 19.37 7.03 13.58
CA HIS A 61 19.69 8.45 13.77
C HIS A 61 21.19 8.77 13.71
N GLY A 62 22.05 7.80 14.02
CA GLY A 62 23.50 7.95 13.99
C GLY A 62 24.10 7.83 12.59
N VAL A 63 23.54 6.97 11.73
CA VAL A 63 24.12 6.66 10.41
C VAL A 63 23.10 6.89 9.29
N ILE A 64 21.97 6.17 9.32
CA ILE A 64 21.06 6.08 8.17
C ILE A 64 20.49 7.44 7.78
N LEU A 65 19.90 8.17 8.73
CA LEU A 65 19.26 9.47 8.48
C LEU A 65 20.26 10.62 8.20
N ARG A 66 21.56 10.37 8.38
CA ARG A 66 22.62 11.31 8.03
C ARG A 66 23.09 11.13 6.58
N ILE A 67 23.16 9.89 6.11
CA ILE A 67 23.77 9.55 4.82
C ILE A 67 22.72 9.27 3.73
N ARG A 68 21.73 8.42 4.03
CA ARG A 68 20.78 7.88 3.04
C ARG A 68 19.87 8.93 2.39
N PRO A 69 19.34 9.95 3.11
CA PRO A 69 18.38 10.88 2.52
C PRO A 69 18.90 11.65 1.31
N LYS A 70 20.21 11.99 1.27
CA LYS A 70 20.81 12.70 0.12
C LYS A 70 20.77 11.83 -1.14
N ARG A 71 21.24 10.58 -1.03
CA ARG A 71 21.23 9.60 -2.13
C ARG A 71 19.81 9.29 -2.58
N SER A 72 18.88 9.12 -1.64
CA SER A 72 17.47 8.90 -1.96
C SER A 72 16.85 10.11 -2.66
N ALA A 73 17.16 11.34 -2.24
CA ALA A 73 16.62 12.54 -2.89
C ALA A 73 17.02 12.61 -4.37
N GLU A 74 18.26 12.26 -4.72
CA GLU A 74 18.72 12.19 -6.12
C GLU A 74 17.92 11.16 -6.94
N ALA A 75 17.72 9.96 -6.40
CA ALA A 75 16.91 8.93 -7.05
C ALA A 75 15.44 9.36 -7.22
N TYR A 76 14.84 9.94 -6.18
CA TYR A 76 13.46 10.43 -6.26
C TYR A 76 13.32 11.60 -7.25
N ALA A 77 14.32 12.49 -7.32
CA ALA A 77 14.32 13.61 -8.26
C ALA A 77 14.33 13.12 -9.72
N SER A 78 15.00 12.00 -10.03
CA SER A 78 15.06 11.45 -11.40
C SER A 78 13.73 10.97 -11.94
N VAL A 79 12.76 10.65 -11.07
CA VAL A 79 11.42 10.15 -11.42
C VAL A 79 10.32 11.10 -10.98
N TRP A 80 10.67 12.29 -10.49
CA TRP A 80 9.70 13.25 -9.97
C TRP A 80 8.95 13.93 -11.13
N GLN A 81 7.63 14.01 -11.03
CA GLN A 81 6.79 14.65 -12.03
C GLN A 81 6.33 16.04 -11.54
N PRO A 82 5.87 16.93 -12.44
CA PRO A 82 5.29 18.22 -12.04
C PRO A 82 4.16 18.07 -11.02
N GLU A 83 3.37 17.01 -11.12
CA GLU A 83 2.24 16.68 -10.24
C GLU A 83 2.69 16.04 -8.90
N GLY A 84 3.98 15.71 -8.76
CA GLY A 84 4.55 15.11 -7.56
C GLY A 84 5.12 13.71 -7.78
N SER A 85 5.07 12.88 -6.73
CA SER A 85 5.52 11.50 -6.81
C SER A 85 4.55 10.65 -7.63
N PRO A 86 5.02 9.87 -8.63
CA PRO A 86 4.16 9.00 -9.43
C PRO A 86 3.33 8.02 -8.59
N LEU A 87 3.89 7.49 -7.50
CA LEU A 87 3.17 6.60 -6.58
C LEU A 87 1.89 7.27 -6.03
N LEU A 88 2.01 8.53 -5.59
CA LEU A 88 0.90 9.29 -5.04
C LEU A 88 -0.16 9.56 -6.12
N THR A 89 0.28 10.03 -7.28
CA THR A 89 -0.60 10.34 -8.41
C THR A 89 -1.35 9.11 -8.90
N HIS A 90 -0.66 7.97 -9.10
CA HIS A 90 -1.30 6.73 -9.51
C HIS A 90 -2.26 6.19 -8.46
N THR A 91 -1.90 6.27 -7.17
CA THR A 91 -2.80 5.85 -6.08
C THR A 91 -4.07 6.70 -6.05
N ALA A 92 -3.94 8.02 -6.22
CA ALA A 92 -5.09 8.92 -6.29
C ALA A 92 -5.99 8.60 -7.50
N ASN A 93 -5.40 8.37 -8.67
CA ASN A 93 -6.13 8.00 -9.89
C ASN A 93 -6.84 6.64 -9.75
N GLN A 94 -6.20 5.65 -9.12
CA GLN A 94 -6.81 4.34 -8.83
C GLN A 94 -7.97 4.48 -7.85
N ALA A 95 -7.81 5.25 -6.77
CA ALA A 95 -8.88 5.51 -5.82
C ALA A 95 -10.07 6.24 -6.47
N GLU A 96 -9.81 7.18 -7.38
CA GLU A 96 -10.83 7.86 -8.16
C GLU A 96 -11.56 6.92 -9.13
N GLY A 97 -10.84 6.02 -9.80
CA GLY A 97 -11.44 4.98 -10.64
C GLY A 97 -12.35 4.04 -9.83
N ILE A 98 -11.88 3.59 -8.66
CA ILE A 98 -12.67 2.79 -7.71
C ILE A 98 -13.92 3.56 -7.26
N ARG A 99 -13.78 4.85 -6.95
CA ARG A 99 -14.90 5.72 -6.55
C ARG A 99 -15.98 5.76 -7.63
N LYS A 100 -15.59 6.02 -8.89
CA LYS A 100 -16.53 6.08 -10.02
C LYS A 100 -17.26 4.75 -10.19
N ALA A 101 -16.53 3.64 -10.26
CA ALA A 101 -17.12 2.30 -10.43
C ALA A 101 -18.06 1.91 -9.29
N LEU A 102 -17.70 2.22 -8.04
CA LEU A 102 -18.56 1.90 -6.88
C LEU A 102 -19.79 2.80 -6.80
N GLN A 103 -19.68 4.08 -7.16
CA GLN A 103 -20.83 4.99 -7.14
C GLN A 103 -21.81 4.70 -8.29
N GLU A 104 -21.32 4.29 -9.45
CA GLU A 104 -22.15 3.80 -10.54
C GLU A 104 -22.96 2.56 -10.12
N LYS A 105 -22.32 1.62 -9.40
CA LYS A 105 -22.95 0.36 -8.99
C LYS A 105 -23.84 0.47 -7.74
N TYR A 106 -23.43 1.24 -6.74
CA TYR A 106 -24.06 1.28 -5.41
C TYR A 106 -24.62 2.65 -5.02
N GLY A 107 -24.54 3.63 -5.92
CA GLY A 107 -25.05 4.98 -5.73
C GLY A 107 -24.10 5.92 -4.97
N PRO A 108 -24.51 7.18 -4.79
CA PRO A 108 -23.65 8.27 -4.33
C PRO A 108 -23.29 8.22 -2.84
N ASN A 109 -23.81 7.23 -2.08
CA ASN A 109 -23.55 7.10 -0.64
C ASN A 109 -22.23 6.40 -0.32
N VAL A 110 -21.54 5.85 -1.31
CA VAL A 110 -20.19 5.30 -1.13
C VAL A 110 -19.16 6.45 -1.11
N ARG A 111 -18.31 6.45 -0.09
CA ARG A 111 -17.16 7.33 0.04
C ARG A 111 -15.89 6.52 -0.21
N VAL A 112 -15.02 7.04 -1.06
CA VAL A 112 -13.72 6.43 -1.33
C VAL A 112 -12.66 7.47 -1.02
N GLY A 113 -11.70 7.10 -0.19
CA GLY A 113 -10.52 7.91 0.12
C GLY A 113 -9.26 7.06 -0.04
N PHE A 114 -8.10 7.70 -0.11
CA PHE A 114 -6.84 6.98 -0.08
C PHE A 114 -5.92 7.55 1.00
N ALA A 115 -5.10 6.70 1.60
CA ALA A 115 -4.11 7.07 2.58
C ALA A 115 -2.78 6.38 2.34
N MET A 116 -1.71 7.04 2.77
CA MET A 116 -0.37 6.50 2.79
C MET A 116 -0.05 5.96 4.17
N ARG A 117 0.60 4.79 4.20
CA ARG A 117 1.10 4.23 5.43
C ARG A 117 2.15 5.16 6.05
N TYR A 118 3.05 5.70 5.24
CA TYR A 118 4.07 6.67 5.63
C TYR A 118 3.94 7.95 4.81
N GLY A 119 3.98 9.12 5.45
CA GLY A 119 3.75 10.41 4.78
C GLY A 119 2.28 10.77 4.57
N ASN A 120 1.99 11.53 3.50
CA ASN A 120 0.70 12.19 3.28
C ASN A 120 -0.03 11.70 2.02
N PRO A 121 -1.38 11.67 2.03
CA PRO A 121 -2.26 11.89 3.18
C PRO A 121 -2.20 10.72 4.17
N SER A 122 -2.11 11.00 5.47
CA SER A 122 -1.93 9.96 6.49
C SER A 122 -3.22 9.22 6.84
N ILE A 123 -3.11 7.96 7.26
CA ILE A 123 -4.25 7.13 7.69
C ILE A 123 -5.15 7.84 8.72
N PRO A 124 -4.63 8.44 9.82
CA PRO A 124 -5.49 9.11 10.81
C PRO A 124 -6.28 10.29 10.22
N LYS A 125 -5.67 11.06 9.31
CA LYS A 125 -6.32 12.20 8.66
C LYS A 125 -7.50 11.74 7.82
N VAL A 126 -7.28 10.75 6.96
CA VAL A 126 -8.32 10.27 6.03
C VAL A 126 -9.43 9.54 6.78
N LEU A 127 -9.11 8.77 7.83
CA LEU A 127 -10.12 8.16 8.69
C LEU A 127 -11.00 9.20 9.39
N GLU A 128 -10.42 10.31 9.83
CA GLU A 128 -11.16 11.43 10.41
C GLU A 128 -12.11 12.06 9.39
N GLU A 129 -11.61 12.38 8.18
CA GLU A 129 -12.42 12.92 7.08
C GLU A 129 -13.58 11.98 6.72
N MET A 130 -13.33 10.67 6.62
CA MET A 130 -14.36 9.66 6.35
C MET A 130 -15.40 9.60 7.47
N GLN A 131 -14.98 9.64 8.74
CA GLN A 131 -15.89 9.64 9.89
C GLN A 131 -16.81 10.87 9.89
N GLN A 132 -16.25 12.06 9.58
CA GLN A 132 -16.98 13.32 9.45
C GLN A 132 -17.96 13.30 8.27
N GLN A 133 -17.65 12.57 7.21
CA GLN A 133 -18.55 12.33 6.08
C GLN A 133 -19.68 11.33 6.39
N GLY A 134 -19.75 10.78 7.61
CA GLY A 134 -20.78 9.84 8.04
C GLY A 134 -20.47 8.37 7.75
N VAL A 135 -19.22 8.04 7.42
CA VAL A 135 -18.81 6.63 7.25
C VAL A 135 -18.98 5.89 8.56
N ARG A 136 -19.74 4.78 8.51
CA ARG A 136 -19.96 3.87 9.63
C ARG A 136 -19.67 2.41 9.29
N LYS A 137 -19.48 2.11 8.01
CA LYS A 137 -18.96 0.83 7.53
C LYS A 137 -17.69 1.12 6.75
N LEU A 138 -16.56 0.55 7.16
CA LEU A 138 -15.26 0.80 6.56
C LEU A 138 -14.70 -0.49 5.97
N LEU A 139 -14.45 -0.48 4.67
CA LEU A 139 -13.63 -1.46 3.96
C LEU A 139 -12.27 -0.85 3.71
N VAL A 140 -11.20 -1.56 4.06
CA VAL A 140 -9.83 -1.16 3.75
C VAL A 140 -9.26 -2.07 2.67
N LEU A 141 -8.75 -1.44 1.61
CA LEU A 141 -8.11 -2.09 0.46
C LEU A 141 -6.65 -1.61 0.35
N PRO A 142 -5.69 -2.35 0.90
CA PRO A 142 -4.27 -2.14 0.60
C PRO A 142 -3.99 -2.45 -0.87
N LEU A 143 -3.24 -1.59 -1.56
CA LEU A 143 -2.77 -1.81 -2.93
C LEU A 143 -1.56 -2.76 -2.98
N TYR A 144 -1.59 -3.77 -2.12
CA TYR A 144 -0.63 -4.87 -2.08
C TYR A 144 -1.43 -6.16 -2.29
N PRO A 145 -1.41 -6.73 -3.51
CA PRO A 145 -2.11 -7.99 -3.76
C PRO A 145 -1.53 -9.12 -2.90
N GLN A 146 -0.21 -9.15 -2.74
CA GLN A 146 0.51 -10.09 -1.88
C GLN A 146 0.66 -9.53 -0.46
N TYR A 147 0.26 -10.32 0.55
CA TYR A 147 0.43 -9.95 1.95
C TYR A 147 1.92 -9.94 2.34
N SER A 148 2.32 -8.93 3.11
CA SER A 148 3.53 -8.98 3.94
C SER A 148 3.27 -8.29 5.29
N ALA A 149 3.95 -8.74 6.33
CA ALA A 149 3.97 -8.06 7.61
C ALA A 149 4.46 -6.60 7.48
N SER A 150 5.48 -6.36 6.65
CA SER A 150 6.08 -5.04 6.45
C SER A 150 5.21 -4.03 5.69
N THR A 151 4.15 -4.48 5.02
CA THR A 151 3.23 -3.65 4.22
C THR A 151 1.82 -3.73 4.78
N THR A 152 1.12 -4.83 4.53
CA THR A 152 -0.28 -5.02 4.92
C THR A 152 -0.47 -4.96 6.43
N ALA A 153 0.35 -5.68 7.21
CA ALA A 153 0.20 -5.67 8.67
C ALA A 153 0.60 -4.32 9.29
N SER A 154 1.62 -3.65 8.75
CA SER A 154 1.97 -2.28 9.14
C SER A 154 0.81 -1.30 8.92
N THR A 155 0.11 -1.40 7.80
CA THR A 155 -1.14 -0.64 7.55
C THR A 155 -2.22 -0.96 8.58
N PHE A 156 -2.42 -2.24 8.87
CA PHE A 156 -3.38 -2.67 9.89
C PHE A 156 -3.03 -2.08 11.27
N ASP A 157 -1.77 -2.14 11.69
CA ASP A 157 -1.30 -1.59 12.97
C ASP A 157 -1.58 -0.09 13.07
N ALA A 158 -1.36 0.68 11.99
CA ALA A 158 -1.64 2.11 11.95
C ALA A 158 -3.13 2.43 12.12
N ILE A 159 -4.01 1.64 11.48
CA ILE A 159 -5.47 1.78 11.61
C ILE A 159 -5.90 1.40 13.03
N ALA A 160 -5.42 0.26 13.54
CA ALA A 160 -5.74 -0.22 14.88
C ALA A 160 -5.32 0.80 15.94
N HIS A 161 -4.11 1.37 15.82
CA HIS A 161 -3.62 2.42 16.71
C HIS A 161 -4.49 3.68 16.70
N ASP A 162 -4.99 4.09 15.53
CA ASP A 162 -5.92 5.22 15.44
C ASP A 162 -7.27 4.88 16.09
N PHE A 163 -7.78 3.67 15.87
CA PHE A 163 -9.04 3.19 16.46
C PHE A 163 -9.01 3.12 17.99
N THR A 164 -7.88 2.78 18.62
CA THR A 164 -7.80 2.81 20.09
C THR A 164 -8.00 4.21 20.68
N ARG A 165 -7.96 5.27 19.86
CA ARG A 165 -8.12 6.67 20.29
C ARG A 165 -9.51 7.23 19.95
N ARG A 166 -10.35 6.50 19.22
CA ARG A 166 -11.69 6.93 18.80
C ARG A 166 -12.77 6.43 19.76
N ARG A 167 -13.80 7.25 19.98
CA ARG A 167 -14.94 6.89 20.84
C ARG A 167 -15.88 5.91 20.18
N TRP A 168 -15.98 5.99 18.86
CA TRP A 168 -16.89 5.17 18.08
C TRP A 168 -16.17 4.61 16.86
N LEU A 169 -16.21 3.29 16.75
CA LEU A 169 -15.59 2.54 15.66
C LEU A 169 -16.63 2.22 14.58
N PRO A 170 -16.23 2.18 13.30
CA PRO A 170 -17.09 1.68 12.23
C PRO A 170 -17.14 0.14 12.25
N ASP A 171 -18.15 -0.45 11.60
CA ASP A 171 -18.06 -1.83 11.14
C ASP A 171 -16.84 -1.96 10.23
N PHE A 172 -15.96 -2.91 10.51
CA PHE A 172 -14.64 -2.93 9.91
C PHE A 172 -14.41 -4.20 9.10
N ARG A 173 -13.96 -4.03 7.85
CA ARG A 173 -13.45 -5.10 6.99
C ARG A 173 -12.10 -4.70 6.43
N PHE A 174 -11.14 -5.61 6.51
CA PHE A 174 -9.78 -5.39 6.03
C PHE A 174 -9.42 -6.49 5.04
N ILE A 175 -9.07 -6.10 3.81
CA ILE A 175 -8.60 -7.03 2.79
C ILE A 175 -7.12 -7.27 3.03
N SER A 176 -6.76 -8.48 3.49
CA SER A 176 -5.36 -8.83 3.80
C SER A 176 -4.52 -9.10 2.54
N HIS A 177 -5.11 -9.77 1.55
CA HIS A 177 -4.48 -10.06 0.27
C HIS A 177 -5.54 -10.40 -0.77
N TYR A 178 -5.14 -10.41 -2.03
CA TYR A 178 -5.94 -10.81 -3.19
C TYR A 178 -5.03 -11.26 -4.35
N HIS A 179 -3.85 -11.81 -4.04
CA HIS A 179 -2.79 -12.17 -4.99
C HIS A 179 -3.22 -13.23 -6.02
N ASP A 180 -4.25 -14.02 -5.72
CA ASP A 180 -4.83 -15.09 -6.53
C ASP A 180 -6.27 -14.79 -6.97
N TYR A 181 -6.74 -13.57 -6.75
CA TYR A 181 -8.07 -13.15 -7.20
C TYR A 181 -8.10 -13.15 -8.73
N ALA A 182 -8.95 -13.98 -9.33
CA ALA A 182 -8.94 -14.21 -10.78
C ALA A 182 -9.03 -12.91 -11.61
N PRO A 183 -9.89 -11.92 -11.28
CA PRO A 183 -9.89 -10.63 -11.98
C PRO A 183 -8.61 -9.80 -11.83
N TYR A 184 -7.84 -9.97 -10.75
CA TYR A 184 -6.52 -9.34 -10.62
C TYR A 184 -5.51 -10.00 -11.56
N ILE A 185 -5.51 -11.33 -11.64
CA ILE A 185 -4.66 -12.07 -12.58
C ILE A 185 -4.99 -11.70 -14.03
N GLU A 186 -6.28 -11.64 -14.36
CA GLU A 186 -6.77 -11.20 -15.68
C GLU A 186 -6.30 -9.77 -16.02
N ALA A 187 -6.46 -8.81 -15.11
CA ALA A 187 -6.03 -7.43 -15.34
C ALA A 187 -4.51 -7.34 -15.59
N MET A 188 -3.72 -8.12 -14.86
CA MET A 188 -2.27 -8.21 -15.06
C MET A 188 -1.92 -8.87 -16.41
N ALA A 189 -2.63 -9.93 -16.79
CA ALA A 189 -2.45 -10.61 -18.07
C ALA A 189 -2.74 -9.66 -19.25
N GLN A 190 -3.88 -8.98 -19.22
CA GLN A 190 -4.29 -7.99 -20.23
C GLN A 190 -3.28 -6.85 -20.36
N HIS A 191 -2.71 -6.39 -19.26
CA HIS A 191 -1.68 -5.35 -19.28
C HIS A 191 -0.41 -5.81 -20.03
N ILE A 192 0.05 -7.04 -19.79
CA ILE A 192 1.22 -7.61 -20.47
C ILE A 192 0.91 -7.86 -21.95
N GLU A 193 -0.28 -8.37 -22.27
CA GLU A 193 -0.71 -8.59 -23.66
C GLU A 193 -0.78 -7.27 -24.44
N ALA A 194 -1.31 -6.22 -23.84
CA ALA A 194 -1.34 -4.88 -24.44
C ALA A 194 0.08 -4.40 -24.77
N PHE A 195 1.02 -4.57 -23.83
CA PHE A 195 2.43 -4.24 -24.06
C PHE A 195 3.05 -5.07 -25.21
N TRP A 196 2.78 -6.38 -25.26
CA TRP A 196 3.28 -7.23 -26.35
C TRP A 196 2.67 -6.91 -27.71
N LYS A 197 1.41 -6.47 -27.75
CA LYS A 197 0.77 -6.02 -28.98
C LYS A 197 1.46 -4.77 -29.55
N GLU A 198 1.94 -3.89 -28.69
CA GLU A 198 2.63 -2.66 -29.08
C GLU A 198 4.12 -2.87 -29.41
N HIS A 199 4.82 -3.67 -28.61
CA HIS A 199 6.30 -3.80 -28.68
C HIS A 199 6.81 -5.14 -29.22
N GLY A 200 5.90 -6.05 -29.56
CA GLY A 200 6.21 -7.41 -29.97
C GLY A 200 6.46 -8.37 -28.79
N ARG A 201 6.07 -9.63 -28.97
CA ARG A 201 6.26 -10.70 -27.98
C ARG A 201 7.75 -11.06 -27.84
N LYS A 202 8.19 -11.39 -26.63
CA LYS A 202 9.56 -11.84 -26.30
C LYS A 202 9.55 -13.27 -25.76
N ASP A 203 10.71 -13.93 -25.79
CA ASP A 203 10.86 -15.34 -25.39
C ASP A 203 10.74 -15.57 -23.87
N LYS A 204 11.04 -14.54 -23.07
CA LYS A 204 11.07 -14.60 -21.61
C LYS A 204 10.24 -13.48 -21.00
N LEU A 205 9.50 -13.81 -19.96
CA LEU A 205 8.80 -12.85 -19.11
C LEU A 205 9.43 -12.90 -17.71
N ILE A 206 9.99 -11.78 -17.26
CA ILE A 206 10.59 -11.67 -15.93
C ILE A 206 9.62 -10.93 -15.02
N LEU A 207 9.11 -11.63 -14.00
CA LEU A 207 8.28 -11.07 -12.96
C LEU A 207 9.18 -10.72 -11.77
N SER A 208 9.46 -9.43 -11.61
CA SER A 208 10.35 -8.93 -10.56
C SER A 208 9.55 -8.40 -9.38
N TYR A 209 9.84 -8.92 -8.18
CA TYR A 209 9.23 -8.51 -6.92
C TYR A 209 10.28 -7.87 -6.01
N HIS A 210 9.83 -7.12 -5.00
CA HIS A 210 10.74 -6.56 -4.02
C HIS A 210 11.33 -7.68 -3.15
N GLY A 211 12.64 -7.67 -2.93
CA GLY A 211 13.28 -8.60 -2.02
C GLY A 211 12.89 -8.35 -0.56
N VAL A 212 12.84 -9.42 0.23
CA VAL A 212 12.57 -9.36 1.68
C VAL A 212 13.64 -10.15 2.44
N PRO A 213 14.00 -9.78 3.68
CA PRO A 213 14.93 -10.57 4.48
C PRO A 213 14.48 -12.04 4.60
N ARG A 214 15.39 -12.99 4.36
CA ARG A 214 15.10 -14.44 4.43
C ARG A 214 14.45 -14.85 5.75
N LYS A 215 14.87 -14.22 6.85
CA LYS A 215 14.29 -14.46 8.18
C LYS A 215 12.78 -14.18 8.26
N TYR A 216 12.22 -13.29 7.43
CA TYR A 216 10.78 -13.00 7.43
C TYR A 216 9.99 -14.18 6.86
N LEU A 217 10.44 -14.75 5.74
CA LEU A 217 9.88 -16.01 5.21
C LEU A 217 9.98 -17.13 6.25
N LEU A 218 11.16 -17.33 6.85
CA LEU A 218 11.37 -18.39 7.84
C LEU A 218 10.53 -18.21 9.12
N ARG A 219 10.04 -16.99 9.39
CA ARG A 219 9.13 -16.66 10.49
C ARG A 219 7.65 -16.67 10.09
N GLY A 220 7.33 -17.06 8.86
CA GLY A 220 5.96 -17.26 8.40
C GLY A 220 5.35 -16.10 7.62
N ASP A 221 6.13 -15.12 7.17
CA ASP A 221 5.63 -14.11 6.23
C ASP A 221 5.31 -14.78 4.87
N PRO A 222 4.06 -14.73 4.37
CA PRO A 222 3.64 -15.45 3.17
C PRO A 222 4.06 -14.77 1.87
N TYR A 223 4.61 -13.55 1.90
CA TYR A 223 4.88 -12.72 0.72
C TYR A 223 5.58 -13.47 -0.40
N HIS A 224 6.69 -14.15 -0.08
CA HIS A 224 7.46 -14.94 -1.05
C HIS A 224 6.57 -15.99 -1.75
N CYS A 225 5.81 -16.77 -0.97
CA CYS A 225 4.92 -17.79 -1.51
C CYS A 225 3.78 -17.21 -2.35
N GLU A 226 3.21 -16.07 -1.93
CA GLU A 226 2.16 -15.37 -2.66
C GLU A 226 2.67 -14.78 -3.99
N CYS A 227 3.89 -14.23 -4.03
CA CYS A 227 4.56 -13.79 -5.25
C CYS A 227 4.73 -14.95 -6.26
N HIS A 228 5.22 -16.10 -5.78
CA HIS A 228 5.36 -17.30 -6.60
C HIS A 228 4.00 -17.80 -7.11
N LYS A 229 2.95 -17.73 -6.29
CA LYS A 229 1.61 -18.13 -6.71
C LYS A 229 1.02 -17.18 -7.76
N THR A 230 1.12 -15.86 -7.58
CA THR A 230 0.73 -14.90 -8.63
C THR A 230 1.48 -15.16 -9.92
N SER A 231 2.79 -15.40 -9.85
CA SER A 231 3.62 -15.68 -11.02
C SER A 231 3.19 -16.95 -11.75
N ARG A 232 2.90 -18.02 -10.99
CA ARG A 232 2.40 -19.28 -11.55
C ARG A 232 1.04 -19.10 -12.21
N LEU A 233 0.10 -18.41 -11.57
CA LEU A 233 -1.23 -18.15 -12.13
C LEU A 233 -1.16 -17.29 -13.40
N LEU A 234 -0.24 -16.33 -13.45
CA LEU A 234 0.03 -15.58 -14.67
C LEU A 234 0.64 -16.48 -15.76
N ALA A 235 1.61 -17.34 -15.45
CA ALA A 235 2.19 -18.25 -16.43
C ALA A 235 1.18 -19.27 -16.99
N GLU A 236 0.26 -19.74 -16.15
CA GLU A 236 -0.83 -20.67 -16.50
C GLU A 236 -1.95 -19.98 -17.30
N HIS A 237 -1.99 -18.64 -17.31
CA HIS A 237 -3.03 -17.90 -18.02
C HIS A 237 -2.88 -18.08 -19.54
N ALA A 238 -4.02 -18.22 -20.26
CA ALA A 238 -4.07 -18.64 -21.66
C ALA A 238 -3.17 -17.81 -22.61
N ALA A 239 -2.96 -16.54 -22.29
CA ALA A 239 -2.06 -15.60 -22.97
C ALA A 239 -0.57 -16.04 -23.02
N PHE A 240 -0.12 -16.85 -22.04
CA PHE A 240 1.30 -17.09 -21.76
C PHE A 240 1.78 -18.52 -21.98
N CYS A 241 0.98 -19.38 -22.62
CA CYS A 241 1.22 -20.82 -22.81
C CYS A 241 2.58 -21.24 -23.46
N HIS A 242 3.43 -20.30 -23.85
CA HIS A 242 4.76 -20.53 -24.44
C HIS A 242 5.89 -19.66 -23.84
N ALA A 243 5.62 -18.85 -22.79
CA ALA A 243 6.64 -17.96 -22.19
C ALA A 243 7.18 -18.55 -20.88
N LEU A 244 8.51 -18.58 -20.74
CA LEU A 244 9.14 -18.91 -19.46
C LEU A 244 8.96 -17.71 -18.51
N ALA A 245 8.05 -17.83 -17.55
CA ALA A 245 7.86 -16.85 -16.48
C ALA A 245 8.83 -17.16 -15.33
N LEU A 246 9.78 -16.26 -15.07
CA LEU A 246 10.69 -16.36 -13.93
C LEU A 246 10.28 -15.32 -12.88
N ALA A 247 9.92 -15.80 -11.69
CA ALA A 247 9.70 -14.96 -10.53
C ALA A 247 11.03 -14.74 -9.82
N LEU A 248 11.48 -13.48 -9.75
CA LEU A 248 12.60 -13.09 -8.90
C LEU A 248 12.03 -12.40 -7.66
N SER A 249 11.94 -13.17 -6.57
CA SER A 249 11.79 -12.65 -5.22
C SER A 249 13.05 -13.08 -4.46
N GLU A 250 14.05 -12.20 -4.40
CA GLU A 250 15.25 -12.51 -3.63
C GLU A 250 14.93 -12.39 -2.13
N ALA A 251 14.97 -13.53 -1.43
CA ALA A 251 15.11 -13.53 0.01
C ALA A 251 16.56 -13.11 0.32
N LEU A 252 16.76 -11.82 0.58
CA LEU A 252 18.08 -11.27 0.92
C LEU A 252 18.57 -11.92 2.22
N GLU A 253 19.79 -12.45 2.21
CA GLU A 253 20.44 -13.12 3.36
C GLU A 253 20.57 -12.21 4.59
#